data_AF-A0AA47I5C1-F1
#
_entry.id   AF-A0AA47I5C1-F1
#
_cell.length_a   1.000
_cell.length_b   1.000
_cell.length_c   1.000
_cell.angle_alpha   90.00
_cell.angle_beta   90.00
_cell.angle_gamma   90.00
#
_symmetry.space_group_name_H-M   'P 1'
#
loop_
_entity.id
_entity.type
_entity.pdbx_description
1 polymer ?
#
loop_
_entity_poly.entity_id
_entity_poly.type
_entity_poly.pdbx_seq_one_letter_code
_entity_poly.pdbx_strand_id
1 'polypeptide(L)'
;MKNEAISERQATILIILFIIGTSFLNGSGIQAKQDAWISIIIAISWSIILLLMFSRILSLYPGNDLFDILQIIMGKWIGKIISILMILFAFHDGALILRSMSEFTNILIFNDTPPMVRGH
;
A
#
# COMPACT_ATOMS: atom_id res chain seq x y z
N MET A 1 -15.51 -25.86 2.84
CA MET A 1 -15.07 -24.66 2.11
C MET A 1 -13.64 -24.90 1.68
N LYS A 2 -13.31 -24.82 0.38
CA LYS A 2 -11.92 -24.90 -0.08
C LYS A 2 -11.20 -23.64 0.40
N ASN A 3 -10.10 -23.79 1.13
CA ASN A 3 -9.23 -22.66 1.45
C ASN A 3 -8.62 -22.18 0.13
N GLU A 4 -9.15 -21.09 -0.43
CA GLU A 4 -8.55 -20.40 -1.58
C GLU A 4 -7.34 -19.60 -1.08
N ALA A 5 -6.31 -20.32 -0.64
CA ALA A 5 -5.04 -19.74 -0.27
C ALA A 5 -4.30 -19.35 -1.55
N ILE A 6 -3.93 -18.08 -1.66
CA ILE A 6 -3.02 -17.60 -2.70
C ILE A 6 -1.65 -18.28 -2.53
N SER A 7 -1.05 -18.70 -3.63
CA SER A 7 0.34 -19.19 -3.60
C SER A 7 1.31 -18.05 -3.32
N GLU A 8 2.49 -18.37 -2.78
CA GLU A 8 3.54 -17.38 -2.50
C GLU A 8 3.85 -16.50 -3.72
N ARG A 9 3.97 -17.14 -4.89
CA ARG A 9 4.20 -16.44 -6.16
C ARG A 9 3.06 -15.49 -6.52
N GLN A 10 1.81 -15.89 -6.31
CA GLN A 10 0.65 -15.02 -6.55
C GLN A 10 0.66 -13.82 -5.59
N ALA A 11 0.96 -14.04 -4.31
CA ALA A 11 1.08 -12.96 -3.33
C ALA A 11 2.20 -11.96 -3.72
N THR A 12 3.38 -12.48 -4.10
CA THR A 12 4.50 -11.63 -4.56
C THR A 12 4.11 -10.81 -5.79
N ILE A 13 3.47 -11.42 -6.78
CA ILE A 13 3.03 -10.71 -8.00
C ILE A 13 2.01 -9.62 -7.63
N LEU A 14 1.04 -9.91 -6.77
CA LEU A 14 0.03 -8.94 -6.34
C LEU A 14 0.66 -7.74 -5.63
N ILE A 15 1.62 -7.98 -4.72
CA ILE A 15 2.34 -6.90 -4.01
C ILE A 15 3.14 -6.05 -5.00
N ILE A 16 3.86 -6.66 -5.93
CA ILE A 16 4.64 -5.93 -6.95
C ILE A 16 3.72 -5.07 -7.83
N LEU A 17 2.62 -5.63 -8.31
CA LEU A 17 1.66 -4.91 -9.15
C LEU A 17 1.01 -3.73 -8.39
N PHE A 18 0.68 -3.94 -7.12
CA PHE A 18 0.12 -2.88 -6.27
C PHE A 18 1.11 -1.72 -6.08
N ILE A 19 2.38 -2.01 -5.75
CA ILE A 19 3.42 -0.98 -5.54
C ILE A 19 3.69 -0.19 -6.83
N ILE A 20 3.83 -0.88 -7.96
CA ILE A 20 4.11 -0.22 -9.25
C ILE A 20 2.91 0.63 -9.68
N GLY A 21 1.69 0.06 -9.59
CA GLY A 21 0.47 0.75 -10.00
C GLY A 21 0.21 2.03 -9.20
N THR A 22 0.34 1.97 -7.88
CA THR A 22 0.15 3.15 -7.00
C THR A 22 1.23 4.21 -7.20
N SER A 23 2.49 3.81 -7.38
CA SER A 23 3.59 4.75 -7.65
C SER A 23 3.41 5.49 -8.97
N PHE A 24 2.97 4.77 -10.01
CA PHE A 24 2.68 5.35 -11.32
C PHE A 24 1.56 6.40 -11.23
N LEU A 25 0.48 6.11 -10.50
CA LEU A 25 -0.64 7.03 -10.35
C LEU A 25 -0.28 8.30 -9.59
N ASN A 26 0.54 8.16 -8.56
CA ASN A 26 0.87 9.28 -7.67
C ASN A 26 1.95 10.21 -8.26
N GLY A 27 2.54 9.89 -9.42
CA GLY A 27 3.55 10.74 -10.07
C GLY A 27 4.80 10.95 -9.21
N SER A 28 5.14 9.98 -8.37
CA SER A 28 6.27 10.06 -7.44
C SER A 28 7.59 10.20 -8.21
N GLY A 29 8.20 11.40 -8.16
CA GLY A 29 9.47 11.71 -8.83
C GLY A 29 9.52 13.05 -9.58
N ILE A 30 8.36 13.66 -9.87
CA ILE A 30 8.30 14.91 -10.66
C ILE A 30 8.93 16.10 -9.90
N GLN A 31 8.82 16.13 -8.57
CA GLN A 31 9.35 17.24 -7.75
C GLN A 31 10.87 17.20 -7.56
N ALA A 32 11.49 16.01 -7.54
CA ALA A 32 12.92 15.85 -7.26
C ALA A 32 13.83 16.09 -8.47
N LYS A 33 13.26 16.28 -9.67
CA LYS A 33 13.98 16.55 -10.94
C LYS A 33 15.24 15.69 -11.11
N GLN A 34 16.43 16.25 -10.92
CA GLN A 34 17.72 15.57 -11.13
C GLN A 34 18.19 14.71 -9.96
N ASP A 35 17.66 14.91 -8.75
CA ASP A 35 18.07 14.18 -7.54
C ASP A 35 17.16 12.98 -7.21
N ALA A 36 16.18 12.70 -8.08
CA ALA A 36 15.22 11.62 -7.90
C ALA A 36 15.88 10.25 -7.71
N TRP A 37 17.02 9.99 -8.36
CA TRP A 37 17.74 8.73 -8.25
C TRP A 37 18.31 8.50 -6.84
N ILE A 38 18.76 9.55 -6.14
CA ILE A 38 19.23 9.45 -4.74
C ILE A 38 18.06 9.14 -3.82
N SER A 39 16.93 9.83 -3.99
CA SER A 39 15.72 9.56 -3.22
C SER A 39 15.23 8.12 -3.39
N ILE A 40 15.31 7.57 -4.61
CA ILE A 40 14.97 6.16 -4.89
C ILE A 40 15.90 5.21 -4.14
N ILE A 41 17.22 5.43 -4.18
CA ILE A 41 18.19 4.59 -3.47
C ILE A 41 17.94 4.60 -1.96
N ILE A 42 17.65 5.78 -1.39
CA ILE A 42 17.32 5.91 0.04
C ILE A 42 16.03 5.15 0.36
N ALA A 43 14.98 5.31 -0.47
CA ALA A 43 13.71 4.62 -0.28
C ALA A 43 13.85 3.09 -0.35
N ILE A 44 14.63 2.58 -1.31
CA ILE A 44 14.93 1.15 -1.43
C ILE A 44 15.68 0.66 -0.18
N SER A 45 16.72 1.39 0.24
CA SER A 45 17.52 1.01 1.41
C SER A 45 16.65 0.92 2.67
N TRP A 46 15.77 1.89 2.88
CA TRP A 46 14.84 1.90 4.01
C TRP A 46 13.81 0.77 3.92
N SER A 47 13.29 0.50 2.72
CA SER A 47 12.33 -0.59 2.48
C SER A 47 12.93 -1.96 2.79
N ILE A 48 14.21 -2.20 2.44
CA ILE A 48 14.91 -3.44 2.76
C ILE A 48 15.03 -3.62 4.28
N ILE A 49 15.42 -2.56 5.00
CA ILE A 49 15.54 -2.60 6.46
C ILE A 49 14.19 -2.96 7.10
N LEU A 50 13.11 -2.30 6.69
CA LEU A 50 11.77 -2.59 7.18
C LEU A 50 11.33 -4.01 6.84
N LEU A 51 11.57 -4.48 5.61
CA LEU A 51 11.23 -5.83 5.18
C LEU A 51 11.93 -6.89 6.05
N LEU A 52 13.22 -6.72 6.33
CA LEU A 52 13.98 -7.62 7.19
C LEU A 52 13.45 -7.59 8.64
N MET A 53 13.10 -6.41 9.15
CA MET A 53 12.54 -6.27 10.49
C MET A 53 11.19 -6.99 10.61
N PHE A 54 10.26 -6.77 9.67
CA PHE A 54 8.96 -7.44 9.67
C PHE A 54 9.10 -8.94 9.46
N SER A 55 9.97 -9.39 8.55
CA SER A 55 10.27 -10.80 8.34
C SER A 55 10.78 -11.46 9.62
N ARG A 56 11.67 -10.79 10.36
CA ARG A 56 12.16 -11.28 11.64
C ARG A 56 11.04 -11.38 12.68
N ILE A 57 10.18 -10.37 12.79
CA ILE A 57 9.04 -10.38 13.72
C ILE A 57 8.11 -11.55 13.39
N LEU A 58 7.73 -11.73 12.13
CA LEU A 58 6.89 -12.84 11.68
C LEU A 58 7.52 -14.21 11.98
N SER A 59 8.84 -14.34 11.84
CA SER A 59 9.55 -15.58 12.19
C SER A 59 9.57 -15.91 13.69
N LEU A 60 9.45 -14.89 14.55
CA LEU A 60 9.41 -15.07 16.01
C LEU A 60 8.04 -15.49 16.53
N TYR A 61 6.98 -15.21 15.78
CA TYR A 61 5.59 -15.51 16.15
C TYR A 61 4.90 -16.36 15.08
N PRO A 62 5.40 -17.59 14.81
CA PRO A 62 4.87 -18.42 13.73
C PRO A 62 3.38 -18.72 13.93
N GLY A 63 2.59 -18.55 12.87
CA GLY A 63 1.15 -18.81 12.88
C GLY A 63 0.27 -17.68 13.40
N ASN A 64 0.86 -16.58 13.90
CA ASN A 64 0.10 -15.38 14.29
C ASN A 64 0.11 -14.36 13.16
N ASP A 65 -0.99 -13.62 13.00
CA ASP A 65 -1.02 -12.49 12.08
C ASP A 65 -0.46 -11.20 12.73
N LEU A 66 -0.39 -10.12 11.96
CA LEU A 66 0.15 -8.85 12.44
C LEU A 66 -0.67 -8.26 13.61
N PHE A 67 -1.99 -8.44 13.61
CA PHE A 67 -2.88 -7.92 14.65
C PHE A 67 -2.77 -8.73 15.94
N ASP A 68 -2.57 -10.04 15.83
CA ASP A 68 -2.27 -10.92 16.95
C ASP A 68 -0.93 -10.54 17.58
N ILE A 69 0.11 -10.38 16.74
CA ILE A 69 1.44 -9.98 17.19
C ILE A 69 1.40 -8.62 17.92
N LEU A 70 0.64 -7.66 17.40
CA LEU A 70 0.45 -6.35 18.05
C LEU A 70 -0.19 -6.48 19.43
N GLN A 71 -1.20 -7.35 19.58
CA GLN A 71 -1.85 -7.61 20.86
C GLN A 71 -0.91 -8.34 21.84
N ILE A 72 -0.07 -9.26 21.36
CA ILE A 72 0.91 -9.98 22.18
C ILE A 72 1.98 -9.03 22.71
N ILE A 73 2.54 -8.17 21.85
CA ILE A 73 3.67 -7.30 22.21
C ILE A 73 3.21 -6.09 23.04
N MET A 74 2.10 -5.44 22.65
CA MET A 74 1.67 -4.17 23.25
C MET A 74 0.52 -4.32 24.24
N GLY A 75 0.03 -5.55 24.43
CA GLY A 75 -1.13 -5.87 25.27
C GLY A 75 -2.46 -5.62 24.58
N LYS A 76 -3.52 -6.23 25.13
CA LYS A 76 -4.86 -6.29 24.52
C LYS A 76 -5.48 -4.92 24.22
N TRP A 77 -5.29 -3.93 25.09
CA TRP A 77 -5.91 -2.61 24.94
C TRP A 77 -5.18 -1.76 23.89
N ILE A 78 -3.87 -1.58 24.05
CA ILE A 78 -3.06 -0.76 23.14
C ILE A 78 -2.98 -1.43 21.76
N GLY A 79 -2.74 -2.75 21.72
CA GLY A 79 -2.71 -3.51 20.46
C GLY A 79 -4.03 -3.41 19.69
N LYS A 80 -5.18 -3.40 20.38
CA LYS A 80 -6.50 -3.23 19.74
C LYS A 80 -6.70 -1.82 19.18
N ILE A 81 -6.28 -0.78 19.92
CA ILE A 81 -6.33 0.61 19.41
C ILE A 81 -5.49 0.74 18.14
N ILE A 82 -4.26 0.24 18.16
CA ILE A 82 -3.35 0.29 17.00
C ILE A 82 -3.94 -0.51 15.83
N SER A 83 -4.50 -1.69 16.09
CA SER A 83 -5.17 -2.49 15.06
C SER A 83 -6.32 -1.73 14.38
N ILE A 84 -7.14 -1.02 15.17
CA ILE A 84 -8.22 -0.18 14.63
C ILE A 84 -7.64 0.96 13.78
N LEU A 85 -6.59 1.63 14.25
CA LEU A 85 -5.92 2.69 13.50
C LEU A 85 -5.36 2.17 12.17
N MET A 86 -4.78 0.98 12.15
CA MET A 86 -4.28 0.34 10.93
C MET A 86 -5.41 0.04 9.93
N ILE A 87 -6.56 -0.44 10.41
CA ILE A 87 -7.74 -0.67 9.57
C ILE A 87 -8.24 0.65 8.96
N LEU A 88 -8.37 1.70 9.78
CA LEU A 88 -8.80 3.02 9.31
C LEU A 88 -7.81 3.61 8.30
N PHE A 89 -6.52 3.44 8.55
CA PHE A 89 -5.47 3.85 7.63
C PHE A 89 -5.58 3.11 6.29
N ALA A 90 -5.73 1.78 6.30
CA ALA A 90 -5.88 0.99 5.08
C ALA A 90 -7.14 1.37 4.30
N PHE A 91 -8.25 1.66 4.99
CA PHE A 91 -9.47 2.13 4.36
C PHE A 91 -9.30 3.51 3.70
N HIS A 92 -8.63 4.43 4.41
CA HIS A 92 -8.33 5.76 3.90
C HIS A 92 -7.43 5.71 2.66
N ASP A 93 -6.36 4.93 2.70
CA ASP A 93 -5.44 4.74 1.58
C ASP A 93 -6.15 4.11 0.36
N GLY A 94 -6.99 3.09 0.59
CA GLY A 94 -7.82 2.51 -0.46
C GLY A 94 -8.78 3.51 -1.12
N ALA A 95 -9.40 4.39 -0.34
CA ALA A 95 -10.26 5.46 -0.87
C ALA A 95 -9.46 6.47 -1.71
N LEU A 96 -8.24 6.81 -1.29
CA LEU A 96 -7.34 7.68 -2.05
C LEU A 96 -6.97 7.05 -3.40
N ILE A 97 -6.59 5.77 -3.41
CA ILE A 97 -6.26 5.04 -4.63
C ILE A 97 -7.45 5.00 -5.59
N LEU A 98 -8.67 4.75 -5.08
CA LEU A 98 -9.88 4.73 -5.90
C LEU A 98 -10.19 6.11 -6.51
N ARG A 99 -9.98 7.18 -5.75
CA ARG A 99 -10.10 8.54 -6.26
C ARG A 99 -9.08 8.83 -7.36
N SER A 100 -7.80 8.53 -7.11
CA SER A 100 -6.74 8.74 -8.11
C SER A 100 -6.99 7.93 -9.39
N MET A 101 -7.49 6.70 -9.27
CA MET A 101 -7.95 5.88 -10.39
C MET A 101 -9.08 6.57 -11.18
N SER A 102 -10.09 7.10 -10.48
CA SER A 102 -11.22 7.79 -11.10
C SER A 102 -10.76 9.05 -11.85
N GLU A 103 -9.85 9.83 -11.26
CA GLU A 103 -9.24 11.00 -11.90
C GLU A 103 -8.43 10.61 -13.15
N PHE A 104 -7.62 9.55 -13.06
CA PHE A 104 -6.86 9.01 -14.19
C PHE A 104 -7.76 8.56 -15.35
N THR A 105 -8.82 7.81 -15.05
CA THR A 105 -9.85 7.41 -16.02
C THR A 105 -10.51 8.63 -16.66
N ASN A 106 -10.84 9.65 -15.87
CA ASN A 106 -11.46 10.88 -16.36
C ASN A 106 -10.58 11.69 -17.30
N ILE A 107 -9.27 11.69 -17.09
CA ILE A 107 -8.31 12.36 -17.96
C ILE A 107 -8.11 11.58 -19.26
N LEU A 108 -7.95 10.26 -19.18
CA LEU A 108 -7.61 9.45 -20.36
C LEU A 108 -8.80 9.12 -21.26
N ILE A 109 -9.96 8.83 -20.67
CA ILE A 109 -11.14 8.37 -21.43
C ILE A 109 -12.02 9.54 -21.86
N PHE A 110 -12.18 10.55 -21.00
CA PHE A 110 -13.10 11.65 -21.25
C PHE A 110 -12.42 12.94 -21.74
N ASN A 111 -11.17 12.88 -22.19
CA ASN A 111 -10.42 14.05 -22.65
C ASN A 111 -11.10 14.80 -23.81
N ASP A 112 -11.90 14.10 -24.63
CA ASP A 112 -12.66 14.69 -25.76
C ASP A 112 -14.07 15.17 -25.39
N THR A 113 -14.50 15.03 -24.13
CA THR A 113 -15.86 15.42 -23.72
C THR A 113 -15.86 16.86 -23.21
N PRO A 114 -16.64 17.78 -23.81
CA PRO A 114 -16.71 19.17 -23.38
C PRO A 114 -17.08 19.28 -21.90
N PRO A 115 -16.55 20.28 -21.17
CA PRO A 115 -16.71 20.41 -19.71
C PRO A 115 -18.17 20.54 -19.24
N MET A 116 -19.14 20.73 -20.13
CA MET A 116 -20.58 20.81 -19.81
C MET A 116 -21.24 19.47 -19.46
N VAL A 117 -20.64 18.33 -19.80
CA VAL A 117 -21.19 16.99 -19.47
C VAL A 117 -20.48 16.35 -18.25
N ARG A 118 -19.38 16.95 -17.78
CA ARG A 118 -18.72 16.59 -16.52
C ARG A 118 -19.56 17.14 -15.36
N GLY A 119 -20.54 16.36 -14.91
CA GLY A 119 -21.24 16.62 -13.65
C GLY A 119 -20.25 16.76 -12.49
N HIS A 120 -20.52 17.74 -11.63
CA HIS A 120 -19.75 18.17 -10.46
C HIS A 120 -19.27 17.05 -9.54
#